data_AF-A0A087V010-F1
#
_entry.id   AF-A0A087V010-F1
#
_cell.length_a   1.000
_cell.length_b   1.000
_cell.length_c   1.000
_cell.angle_alpha   90.00
_cell.angle_beta   90.00
_cell.angle_gamma   90.00
#
_symmetry.space_group_name_H-M   'P 1'
#
loop_
_entity.id
_entity.type
_entity.pdbx_description
1 polymer ?
#
loop_
_entity_poly.entity_id
_entity_poly.type
_entity_poly.pdbx_seq_one_letter_code
_entity_poly.pdbx_strand_id
1 'polypeptide(L)' 'MTKIDKAIPSQRLRNMLFLQQIRNKYTSVHCFPQPFMISSITGEGIAYLQAYIAHITGNLCLQTE' A
#
# COMPACT_ATOMS: atom_id res chain seq x y z
N MET A 1 1.42 4.31 -2.99
CA MET A 1 1.80 5.07 -4.20
C MET A 1 0.54 5.41 -4.99
N THR A 2 0.29 6.70 -5.18
CA THR A 2 -0.84 7.19 -5.98
C THR A 2 -0.41 7.59 -7.39
N LYS A 3 -1.37 7.81 -8.28
CA LYS A 3 -1.16 8.35 -9.64
C LYS A 3 -0.25 7.45 -10.50
N ILE A 4 -0.39 6.13 -10.38
CA ILE A 4 0.41 5.18 -11.15
C ILE A 4 0.17 5.30 -12.67
N ASP A 5 -1.00 5.80 -13.06
CA ASP A 5 -1.36 6.15 -14.44
C ASP A 5 -0.35 7.10 -15.11
N LYS A 6 0.32 7.97 -14.33
CA LYS A 6 1.33 8.91 -14.84
C LYS A 6 2.72 8.31 -15.04
N ALA A 7 2.96 7.10 -14.54
CA ALA A 7 4.25 6.42 -14.64
C ALA A 7 4.18 5.29 -15.66
N ILE A 8 5.24 5.16 -16.46
CA ILE A 8 5.41 3.98 -17.32
C ILE A 8 5.64 2.72 -16.48
N PRO A 9 5.28 1.52 -16.97
CA PRO A 9 5.35 0.28 -16.18
C PRO A 9 6.70 0.00 -15.53
N SER A 10 7.81 0.22 -16.27
CA SER A 10 9.17 0.04 -15.74
C SER A 10 9.46 0.97 -14.56
N GLN A 11 8.99 2.21 -14.60
CA GLN A 11 9.13 3.18 -13.52
C GLN A 11 8.24 2.82 -12.33
N ARG A 12 7.02 2.33 -12.56
CA ARG A 12 6.13 1.81 -11.49
C ARG A 12 6.85 0.71 -10.68
N LEU A 13 7.44 -0.26 -11.39
CA LEU A 13 8.17 -1.37 -10.76
C LEU A 13 9.40 -0.89 -10.00
N ARG A 14 10.23 -0.02 -10.59
CA ARG A 14 11.41 0.53 -9.91
C ARG A 14 11.05 1.29 -8.63
N ASN A 15 10.04 2.15 -8.70
CA ASN A 15 9.57 2.89 -7.54
C ASN A 15 9.05 1.95 -6.44
N MET A 16 8.35 0.88 -6.81
CA MET A 16 7.85 -0.11 -5.87
C MET A 16 8.98 -0.87 -5.17
N LEU A 17 9.99 -1.34 -5.92
CA LEU A 17 11.17 -1.98 -5.36
C LEU A 17 11.92 -1.05 -4.40
N PHE A 18 12.07 0.22 -4.76
CA PHE A 18 12.70 1.22 -3.91
C PHE A 18 11.91 1.47 -2.62
N LEU A 19 10.57 1.53 -2.69
CA LEU A 19 9.74 1.64 -1.49
C LEU A 19 9.82 0.42 -0.58
N GLN A 20 9.93 -0.78 -1.15
CA GLN A 20 10.15 -1.98 -0.35
C GLN A 20 11.48 -1.92 0.39
N GLN A 21 12.54 -1.41 -0.24
CA GLN A 21 13.83 -1.19 0.41
C GLN A 21 13.72 -0.17 1.55
N ILE A 22 13.06 0.97 1.32
CA ILE A 22 12.82 1.99 2.37
C ILE A 22 12.04 1.39 3.52
N ARG A 23 10.93 0.69 3.24
CA ARG A 23 10.14 0.02 4.28
C ARG A 23 11.01 -0.88 5.14
N ASN A 24 11.75 -1.79 4.51
CA ASN A 24 12.56 -2.77 5.21
C ASN A 24 13.68 -2.11 6.03
N LYS A 25 14.17 -0.96 5.59
CA LYS A 25 15.26 -0.23 6.26
C LYS A 25 14.79 0.63 7.43
N TYR A 26 13.61 1.25 7.31
CA TYR A 26 13.19 2.33 8.23
C TYR A 26 11.94 2.02 9.04
N THR A 27 11.23 0.92 8.77
CA THR A 27 10.00 0.61 9.51
C THR A 27 10.24 -0.36 10.66
N SER A 28 9.56 -0.12 11.79
CA SER A 28 9.52 -1.05 12.93
C SER A 28 8.97 -2.41 12.51
N VAL A 29 9.56 -3.48 13.05
CA VAL A 29 9.09 -4.87 12.86
C VAL A 29 7.62 -5.06 13.29
N HIS A 30 7.13 -4.18 14.17
CA HIS A 30 5.79 -4.26 14.76
C HIS A 30 4.69 -3.63 13.88
N CYS A 31 5.08 -2.88 12.85
CA CYS A 31 4.15 -2.36 11.84
C CYS A 31 4.55 -2.93 10.50
N PHE A 32 3.66 -3.67 9.84
CA PHE A 32 3.88 -4.15 8.47
C PHE A 32 3.18 -3.21 7.49
N PRO A 33 3.79 -2.09 7.07
CA PRO A 33 3.15 -1.21 6.10
C PRO A 33 3.17 -1.93 4.74
N GLN A 34 2.00 -2.32 4.28
CA GLN A 34 1.81 -2.88 2.96
C GLN A 34 1.81 -1.73 1.92
N PRO A 35 2.75 -1.69 0.97
CA PRO A 35 2.72 -0.71 -0.11
C PRO A 35 1.68 -1.09 -1.17
N PHE A 36 0.86 -0.11 -1.57
CA PHE A 36 -0.14 -0.24 -2.63
C PHE A 36 0.19 0.66 -3.82
N MET A 37 0.01 0.15 -5.04
CA MET A 37 0.03 0.93 -6.28
C MET A 37 -1.41 1.23 -6.68
N ILE A 38 -1.80 2.50 -6.70
CA ILE A 38 -3.18 2.91 -7.00
C ILE A 38 -3.27 4.08 -7.97
N SER A 39 -4.35 4.13 -8.74
CA SER A 39 -4.79 5.31 -9.48
C SER A 39 -6.27 5.55 -9.23
N SER A 40 -6.61 6.79 -8.86
CA SER A 40 -8.00 7.23 -8.75
C SER A 40 -8.65 7.54 -10.10
N ILE A 41 -7.84 7.70 -11.15
CA ILE A 41 -8.32 8.01 -12.50
C ILE A 41 -8.67 6.73 -13.25
N THR A 42 -7.78 5.73 -13.24
CA THR A 42 -8.01 4.45 -13.91
C THR A 42 -8.72 3.42 -13.04
N GLY A 43 -8.84 3.68 -11.73
CA GLY A 43 -9.40 2.75 -10.74
C GLY A 43 -8.46 1.58 -10.38
N GLU A 44 -7.30 1.48 -11.01
CA GLU A 44 -6.30 0.43 -10.75
C GLU A 44 -5.91 0.41 -9.27
N GLY A 45 -5.95 -0.79 -8.67
CA GLY A 45 -5.53 -1.04 -7.30
C GLY A 45 -6.49 -0.56 -6.20
N ILE A 46 -7.55 0.20 -6.52
CA ILE A 46 -8.50 0.73 -5.53
C ILE A 46 -9.24 -0.39 -4.81
N ALA A 47 -9.77 -1.38 -5.54
CA ALA A 47 -10.46 -2.52 -4.93
C ALA A 47 -9.56 -3.31 -3.97
N TYR A 48 -8.28 -3.46 -4.31
CA TYR A 48 -7.31 -4.14 -3.45
C TYR A 48 -7.01 -3.35 -2.17
N LEU A 49 -6.88 -2.02 -2.29
CA LEU A 49 -6.72 -1.15 -1.12
C LEU A 49 -7.98 -1.17 -0.22
N GLN A 50 -9.18 -1.12 -0.80
CA GLN A 50 -10.43 -1.20 -0.06
C GLN A 50 -10.57 -2.53 0.67
N ALA A 51 -10.29 -3.64 0.00
CA ALA A 51 -10.30 -4.97 0.60
C ALA A 51 -9.31 -5.07 1.76
N TYR A 52 -8.10 -4.51 1.61
CA TYR A 52 -7.12 -4.46 2.69
C TYR A 52 -7.60 -3.66 3.89
N ILE A 53 -8.15 -2.46 3.67
CA ILE A 53 -8.69 -1.63 4.74
C ILE A 53 -9.80 -2.40 5.47
N ALA A 54 -10.78 -2.93 4.74
CA ALA A 54 -11.88 -3.69 5.32
C ALA A 54 -11.38 -4.92 6.12
N HIS A 55 -10.39 -5.63 5.60
CA HIS A 55 -9.77 -6.76 6.29
C HIS A 55 -9.10 -6.34 7.59
N ILE A 56 -8.27 -5.30 7.57
CA ILE A 56 -7.56 -4.84 8.78
C ILE A 56 -8.55 -4.29 9.82
N THR A 57 -9.48 -3.43 9.40
CA THR A 57 -10.44 -2.83 10.33
C THR A 57 -11.42 -3.86 10.89
N GLY A 58 -11.79 -4.87 10.10
CA GLY A 58 -12.67 -5.95 10.55
C GLY A 58 -12.02 -6.93 11.54
N ASN A 59 -10.68 -6.98 11.59
CA ASN A 59 -9.92 -7.84 12.50
C ASN A 59 -9.29 -7.06 13.67
N LEU A 60 -9.47 -5.73 13.73
CA LEU A 60 -8.96 -4.92 14.81
C LEU A 60 -9.90 -5.02 16.02
N CYS A 61 -9.48 -5.77 17.04
CA CYS A 61 -10.20 -5.81 18.31
C CYS A 61 -9.82 -4.57 19.13
N LEU A 62 -10.74 -3.60 19.19
CA LEU A 62 -10.56 -2.42 20.03
C LEU A 62 -10.81 -2.82 21.49
N GLN A 63 -9.74 -2.92 22.28
CA GLN A 63 -9.89 -3.00 23.73
C GLN A 63 -10.50 -1.68 24.21
N THR A 64 -11.72 -1.75 24.71
CA THR A 64 -12.39 -0.63 25.38
C THR A 64 -11.93 -0.66 26.83
N GLU A 65 -11.18 0.36 27.25
CA GLU A 65 -10.85 0.60 28.66
C GLU A 65 -12.08 1.07 29.45
#